data_AF-A0A7Y3D0Y6-F1
#
_entry.id   AF-A0A7Y3D0Y6-F1
#
_cell.length_a   1.000
_cell.length_b   1.000
_cell.length_c   1.000
_cell.angle_alpha   90.00
_cell.angle_beta   90.00
_cell.angle_gamma   90.00
#
_symmetry.space_group_name_H-M   'P 1'
#
loop_
_entity.id
_entity.type
_entity.pdbx_description
1 polymer ?
#
loop_
_entity_poly.entity_id
_entity_poly.type
_entity_poly.pdbx_seq_one_letter_code
_entity_poly.pdbx_strand_id
1 'polypeptide(L)' 'MPSYNLKVNGESVSVTAEADTPLLWVLRDHLKLVGTKYGCGIAQCGACTVHVDGSAVRSCTTPI' A
#
# COMPACT_ATOMS: atom_id res chain seq x y z
N MET A 1 14.02 2.67 10.44
CA MET A 1 12.86 2.73 9.53
C MET A 1 12.79 4.12 8.91
N PRO A 2 12.90 4.25 7.57
CA PRO A 2 12.71 5.51 6.87
C PRO A 2 11.28 6.07 7.03
N SER A 3 11.14 7.38 6.80
CA SER A 3 9.86 8.07 6.74
C SER A 3 9.58 8.46 5.28
N TYR A 4 8.39 8.13 4.79
CA TYR A 4 7.93 8.36 3.43
C TYR A 4 6.79 9.38 3.45
N ASN A 5 6.80 10.32 2.51
CA ASN A 5 5.68 11.22 2.26
C ASN A 5 4.91 10.73 1.03
N LEU A 6 3.66 10.35 1.23
CA LEU A 6 2.78 9.81 0.20
C LEU A 6 1.59 10.74 0.00
N LYS A 7 1.05 10.76 -1.23
CA LYS A 7 -0.25 11.37 -1.52
C LYS A 7 -1.27 10.26 -1.73
N VAL A 8 -2.10 10.00 -0.73
CA VAL A 8 -3.08 8.91 -0.74
C VAL A 8 -4.48 9.49 -0.82
N ASN A 9 -5.24 9.12 -1.86
CA ASN A 9 -6.60 9.62 -2.09
C ASN A 9 -6.73 11.16 -2.06
N GLY A 10 -5.67 11.88 -2.44
CA GLY A 10 -5.64 13.35 -2.46
C GLY A 10 -5.02 13.99 -1.22
N GLU A 11 -4.86 13.25 -0.11
CA GLU A 11 -4.32 13.74 1.15
C GLU A 11 -2.82 13.42 1.27
N SER A 12 -2.04 14.35 1.80
CA SER A 12 -0.62 14.12 2.08
C SER A 12 -0.47 13.46 3.45
N VAL A 13 0.21 12.32 3.49
CA VAL A 13 0.44 11.53 4.71
C VAL A 13 1.91 11.17 4.84
N SER A 14 2.40 11.10 6.09
CA SER A 14 3.74 10.62 6.39
C SER A 14 3.65 9.26 7.08
N VAL A 15 4.45 8.29 6.61
CA VAL A 15 4.48 6.93 7.16
C VAL A 15 5.92 6.51 7.43
N THR A 16 6.16 5.96 8.63
CA THR A 16 7.43 5.32 8.98
C THR A 16 7.29 3.80 8.81
N ALA A 17 8.04 3.21 7.88
CA ALA A 17 8.00 1.79 7.54
C ALA A 17 9.38 1.30 7.05
N GLU A 18 9.59 -0.01 6.94
CA GLU A 18 10.78 -0.56 6.28
C GLU A 18 10.61 -0.47 4.74
N ALA A 19 11.71 -0.33 3.99
CA ALA A 19 11.66 -0.12 2.54
C ALA A 19 11.12 -1.32 1.75
N ASP A 20 11.13 -2.50 2.35
CA ASP A 20 10.55 -3.72 1.80
C ASP A 20 9.12 -3.98 2.30
N THR A 21 8.57 -3.11 3.17
CA THR A 21 7.20 -3.24 3.67
C THR A 21 6.22 -3.12 2.49
N PRO A 22 5.39 -4.15 2.22
CA PRO A 22 4.37 -4.06 1.19
C PRO A 22 3.41 -2.89 1.42
N LEU A 23 3.09 -2.15 0.36
CA LEU A 23 2.11 -1.05 0.36
C LEU A 23 0.76 -1.47 0.96
N LEU A 24 0.40 -2.75 0.86
CA LEU A 24 -0.79 -3.29 1.50
C LEU A 24 -0.82 -3.01 3.01
N TRP A 25 0.29 -3.24 3.71
CA TRP A 25 0.38 -3.08 5.16
C TRP A 25 0.50 -1.62 5.56
N VAL A 26 1.19 -0.81 4.74
CA VAL A 26 1.19 0.65 4.88
C VAL A 26 -0.24 1.20 4.86
N LEU A 27 -1.03 0.82 3.85
CA LEU A 27 -2.41 1.29 3.70
C LEU A 27 -3.31 0.79 4.84
N ARG A 28 -3.23 -0.50 5.19
CA ARG A 28 -4.12 -1.12 6.17
C ARG A 28 -3.76 -0.79 7.61
N ASP A 29 -2.49 -0.86 7.97
CA ASP A 29 -2.05 -0.87 9.36
C ASP A 29 -1.60 0.51 9.80
N HIS A 30 -0.87 1.24 8.96
CA HIS A 30 -0.45 2.61 9.27
C HIS A 30 -1.57 3.63 8.98
N LEU A 31 -2.22 3.51 7.82
CA LEU A 31 -3.23 4.49 7.37
C LEU A 31 -4.68 4.06 7.63
N LYS A 32 -4.91 2.85 8.19
CA LYS A 32 -6.25 2.31 8.54
C LYS A 32 -7.22 2.20 7.36
N LEU A 33 -6.72 2.16 6.13
CA LEU A 33 -7.50 1.98 4.90
C LEU A 33 -7.77 0.49 4.64
N VAL A 34 -8.60 -0.12 5.48
CA VAL A 34 -8.94 -1.56 5.45
C VAL A 34 -9.79 -2.00 4.25
N GLY A 35 -10.15 -1.05 3.37
CA GLY A 35 -10.79 -1.29 2.07
C GLY A 35 -9.88 -2.08 1.12
N THR A 36 -8.57 -1.84 1.16
CA THR A 36 -7.58 -2.64 0.42
C THR A 36 -7.52 -4.03 1.03
N LYS A 37 -8.00 -5.06 0.31
CA LYS A 37 -8.17 -6.40 0.89
C LYS A 37 -6.91 -7.24 0.77
N TYR A 38 -6.61 -7.99 1.83
CA TYR A 38 -5.69 -9.12 1.75
C TYR A 38 -6.45 -10.34 1.23
N GLY A 39 -5.89 -11.01 0.23
CA GLY A 39 -6.44 -12.23 -0.37
C GLY A 39 -5.38 -13.31 -0.44
N CYS A 40 -4.76 -13.49 -1.62
CA CYS A 40 -3.76 -14.54 -1.83
C CYS A 40 -2.33 -14.18 -1.38
N GLY A 41 -1.99 -12.90 -1.14
CA GLY A 41 -0.63 -12.44 -0.81
C GLY A 41 0.39 -12.51 -1.96
N ILE A 42 0.14 -13.31 -2.99
CA ILE A 42 1.07 -13.60 -4.10
C ILE A 42 0.67 -12.97 -5.44
N ALA A 43 -0.01 -11.82 -5.44
CA ALA A 43 -0.41 -11.06 -6.64
C ALA A 43 -1.34 -11.76 -7.67
N GLN A 44 -1.92 -12.92 -7.35
CA GLN A 44 -2.80 -13.69 -8.25
C GLN A 44 -4.28 -13.22 -8.24
N CYS A 45 -4.85 -12.97 -7.06
CA CYS A 45 -6.31 -12.74 -6.93
C CYS A 45 -6.77 -11.31 -7.26
N GLY A 46 -5.87 -10.32 -7.16
CA GLY A 46 -6.19 -8.92 -7.40
C GLY A 46 -7.00 -8.17 -6.34
N ALA A 47 -7.34 -8.80 -5.22
CA ALA A 47 -8.10 -8.18 -4.13
C ALA A 47 -7.41 -6.96 -3.49
N CYS A 48 -6.08 -6.88 -3.61
CA CYS A 48 -5.25 -5.81 -3.05
C CYS A 48 -4.93 -4.68 -4.04
N THR A 49 -5.64 -4.56 -5.15
CA THR A 49 -5.31 -3.56 -6.17
C THR A 49 -5.55 -2.14 -5.72
N VAL A 50 -4.55 -1.30 -6.01
CA VAL A 50 -4.56 0.15 -5.81
C VAL A 50 -3.95 0.82 -7.02
N HIS A 51 -4.15 2.14 -7.16
CA HIS A 51 -3.47 2.94 -8.16
C HIS A 51 -2.25 3.63 -7.55
N VAL A 52 -1.08 3.44 -8.15
CA VAL A 52 0.15 4.19 -7.86
C VAL A 52 0.51 4.94 -9.13
N ASP A 53 0.57 6.28 -9.04
CA ASP A 53 0.86 7.17 -10.16
C ASP A 53 0.02 6.87 -11.42
N GLY A 54 -1.28 6.57 -11.21
CA GLY A 54 -2.24 6.26 -12.27
C GLY A 54 -2.21 4.82 -12.78
N SER A 55 -1.26 3.99 -12.34
CA SER A 55 -1.13 2.59 -12.75
C SER A 55 -1.71 1.64 -11.70
N ALA A 56 -2.48 0.65 -12.15
CA ALA A 56 -3.00 -0.40 -11.27
C ALA A 56 -1.89 -1.37 -10.86
N VAL A 57 -1.62 -1.46 -9.55
CA VAL A 57 -0.59 -2.32 -8.97
C VAL A 57 -1.17 -3.27 -7.93
N ARG A 58 -0.47 -4.37 -7.66
CA ARG A 58 -0.81 -5.31 -6.56
C ARG A 58 -0.05 -4.88 -5.30
N SER A 59 -0.74 -4.24 -4.36
CA SER A 59 -0.10 -3.68 -3.16
C SER A 59 0.52 -4.73 -2.24
N CYS A 60 0.12 -6.01 -2.35
CA CYS A 60 0.66 -7.08 -1.50
C CYS A 60 2.09 -7.50 -1.85
N THR A 61 2.60 -7.13 -3.03
CA THR A 61 3.98 -7.43 -3.48
C THR A 61 4.74 -6.19 -3.93
N THR A 62 4.15 -5.00 -3.79
CA THR A 62 4.79 -3.73 -4.14
C THR A 62 5.30 -3.10 -2.84
N PRO A 63 6.62 -2.92 -2.67
CA PRO A 63 7.19 -2.21 -1.52
C PRO A 63 6.81 -0.72 -1.51
N ILE A 64 6.95 -0.07 -0.36
CA ILE A 64 6.75 1.37 -0.16
C ILE A 64 7.87 2.23 -0.74
#